data_AF-A0A5J6MKG2-F1
#
_entry.id   AF-A0A5J6MKG2-F1
#
_cell.length_a   1.000
_cell.length_b   1.000
_cell.length_c   1.000
_cell.angle_alpha   90.00
_cell.angle_beta   90.00
_cell.angle_gamma   90.00
#
_symmetry.space_group_name_H-M   'P 1'
#
loop_
_entity.id
_entity.type
_entity.pdbx_description
1 polymer ?
#
loop_
_entity_poly.entity_id
_entity_poly.type
_entity_poly.pdbx_seq_one_letter_code
_entity_poly.pdbx_strand_id
1 'polypeptide(L)'
;MEKIIKLALNKYAPIPYSLQNRSSGTAAIDIPVGMAALFHHYYLDTRGHAPPDPDPAHFEHLSFFCVDSHLRLKGDGIGTSLAFRISRSNDLGQAFCRWFLYTHLNITYFAHMHTLLDKPVTTFSGHRIERIAKGDTPDYFCAETRTRVFLAEAKCRRESVSFKNAAFSSWRKQFERVVVKDGTGNLRSVKGHIVAVRLAAESDGARVQSKLFAEDPMSPGNIMLGEDSSLGDVIIMRHYAEITAKLSQPILAAALAGDFTVPEEIQFPAFVWEFRFGPLAGKRFVGGIYAKERQNPDFVEAEGGYVIRTHPLRLDLPGATYFGVEEGIFRTLTQVARAGHSAVADIRTLPDLPFIYSGVSVLRDGSVIGPADFFRAIGLVTY
;
A
#
# COMPACT_ATOMS: atom_id res chain seq x y z
N MET A 1 -6.87 14.52 -8.53
CA MET A 1 -6.40 14.46 -9.93
C MET A 1 -6.37 13.00 -10.32
N GLU A 2 -7.01 12.67 -11.44
CA GLU A 2 -6.98 11.33 -12.02
C GLU A 2 -6.12 11.35 -13.29
N LYS A 3 -5.37 10.28 -13.52
CA LYS A 3 -4.64 10.04 -14.77
C LYS A 3 -5.19 8.78 -15.45
N ILE A 4 -4.89 8.59 -16.72
CA ILE A 4 -5.31 7.41 -17.49
C ILE A 4 -4.08 6.59 -17.87
N ILE A 5 -4.14 5.28 -17.64
CA ILE A 5 -3.12 4.34 -18.09
C ILE A 5 -3.75 3.25 -18.97
N LYS A 6 -3.04 2.84 -20.02
CA LYS A 6 -3.47 1.70 -20.85
C LYS A 6 -3.41 0.41 -20.03
N LEU A 7 -4.34 -0.50 -20.28
CA LEU A 7 -4.40 -1.80 -19.61
C LEU A 7 -4.14 -2.95 -20.60
N ALA A 8 -3.45 -3.98 -20.12
CA ALA A 8 -3.46 -5.31 -20.73
C ALA A 8 -3.57 -6.36 -19.63
N LEU A 9 -4.52 -7.28 -19.78
CA LEU A 9 -4.74 -8.40 -18.89
C LEU A 9 -4.36 -9.70 -19.59
N ASN A 10 -3.79 -10.63 -18.83
CA ASN A 10 -3.54 -12.00 -19.27
C ASN A 10 -3.99 -12.96 -18.16
N LYS A 11 -4.71 -14.01 -18.52
CA LYS A 11 -5.20 -15.08 -17.63
C LYS A 11 -6.19 -14.70 -16.50
N TYR A 12 -6.57 -13.43 -16.36
CA TYR A 12 -7.65 -12.99 -15.47
C TYR A 12 -9.03 -13.46 -15.96
N ALA A 13 -9.43 -14.65 -15.55
CA ALA A 13 -10.77 -15.21 -15.79
C ALA A 13 -11.41 -15.65 -14.45
N PRO A 14 -12.59 -15.09 -14.08
CA PRO A 14 -13.30 -14.00 -14.74
C PRO A 14 -12.54 -12.66 -14.62
N ILE A 15 -12.78 -11.75 -15.58
CA ILE A 15 -12.24 -10.39 -15.53
C ILE A 15 -12.98 -9.64 -14.40
N PRO A 16 -12.29 -8.98 -13.46
CA PRO A 16 -12.93 -8.18 -12.42
C PRO A 16 -13.82 -7.08 -13.01
N TYR A 17 -15.00 -6.83 -12.42
CA TYR A 17 -15.96 -5.84 -12.94
C TYR A 17 -15.37 -4.44 -13.13
N SER A 18 -14.48 -4.01 -12.23
CA SER A 18 -13.79 -2.71 -12.31
C SER A 18 -12.79 -2.61 -13.48
N LEU A 19 -12.46 -3.75 -14.11
CA LEU A 19 -11.58 -3.87 -15.27
C LEU A 19 -12.33 -4.28 -16.54
N GLN A 20 -13.67 -4.31 -16.51
CA GLN A 20 -14.49 -4.58 -17.68
C GLN A 20 -14.92 -3.28 -18.35
N ASN A 21 -14.99 -3.31 -19.68
CA ASN A 21 -15.78 -2.35 -20.43
C ASN A 21 -17.26 -2.64 -20.14
N ARG A 22 -17.96 -1.66 -19.55
CA ARG A 22 -19.36 -1.80 -19.11
C ARG A 22 -20.31 -2.26 -20.22
N SER A 23 -20.02 -1.92 -21.47
CA SER A 23 -20.90 -2.22 -22.60
C SER A 23 -20.69 -3.62 -23.17
N SER A 24 -19.46 -4.16 -23.10
CA SER A 24 -19.09 -5.43 -23.75
C SER A 24 -18.70 -6.55 -22.79
N GLY A 25 -18.46 -6.27 -21.51
CA GLY A 25 -17.92 -7.24 -20.54
C GLY A 25 -16.47 -7.67 -20.80
N THR A 26 -15.85 -7.17 -21.88
CA THR A 26 -14.44 -7.43 -22.22
C THR A 26 -13.50 -6.60 -21.36
N ALA A 27 -12.22 -6.95 -21.30
CA ALA A 27 -11.22 -6.14 -20.60
C ALA A 27 -11.24 -4.67 -21.09
N ALA A 28 -11.20 -3.73 -20.15
CA ALA A 28 -10.99 -2.33 -20.44
C ALA A 28 -9.60 -2.13 -21.07
N ILE A 29 -9.50 -1.16 -21.98
CA ILE A 29 -8.23 -0.80 -22.63
C ILE A 29 -7.50 0.33 -21.90
N ASP A 30 -8.22 1.10 -21.09
CA ASP A 30 -7.77 2.24 -20.31
C ASP A 30 -8.44 2.17 -18.94
N ILE A 31 -7.70 2.53 -17.89
CA ILE A 31 -8.23 2.64 -16.52
C ILE A 31 -7.79 3.96 -15.87
N PRO A 32 -8.65 4.57 -15.03
CA PRO A 32 -8.30 5.73 -14.25
C PRO A 32 -7.34 5.35 -13.11
N VAL A 33 -6.41 6.23 -12.82
CA VAL A 33 -5.43 6.13 -11.73
C VAL A 33 -5.66 7.30 -10.79
N GLY A 34 -6.15 7.02 -9.59
CA GLY A 34 -6.30 8.00 -8.53
C GLY A 34 -4.94 8.36 -7.93
N MET A 35 -4.42 9.54 -8.24
CA MET A 35 -3.04 9.89 -7.86
C MET A 35 -2.81 9.99 -6.35
N ALA A 36 -3.83 10.40 -5.58
CA ALA A 36 -3.76 10.42 -4.11
C ALA A 36 -3.63 9.00 -3.53
N ALA A 37 -4.39 8.05 -4.08
CA ALA A 37 -4.33 6.65 -3.65
C ALA A 37 -3.00 6.00 -4.06
N LEU A 38 -2.53 6.27 -5.28
CA LEU A 38 -1.21 5.81 -5.72
C LEU A 38 -0.10 6.36 -4.82
N PHE A 39 -0.17 7.65 -4.44
CA PHE A 39 0.77 8.24 -3.48
C PHE A 39 0.70 7.55 -2.13
N HIS A 40 -0.50 7.28 -1.62
CA HIS A 40 -0.66 6.61 -0.34
C HIS A 40 0.02 5.23 -0.36
N HIS A 41 -0.23 4.42 -1.39
CA HIS A 41 0.45 3.14 -1.55
C HIS A 41 1.97 3.27 -1.73
N TYR A 42 2.44 4.32 -2.41
CA TYR A 42 3.86 4.65 -2.52
C TYR A 42 4.48 4.95 -1.13
N TYR A 43 3.81 5.79 -0.33
CA TYR A 43 4.29 6.16 1.00
C TYR A 43 4.34 4.96 1.95
N LEU A 44 3.34 4.07 1.88
CA LEU A 44 3.31 2.85 2.72
C LEU A 44 4.52 1.93 2.46
N ASP A 45 5.05 1.90 1.23
CA ASP A 45 6.21 1.08 0.86
C ASP A 45 7.56 1.82 0.93
N THR A 46 7.52 3.16 1.02
CA THR A 46 8.74 3.96 1.10
C THR A 46 9.46 3.71 2.42
N ARG A 47 10.78 3.47 2.35
CA ARG A 47 11.62 3.33 3.55
C ARG A 47 11.66 4.63 4.35
N GLY A 48 11.51 4.51 5.67
CA GLY A 48 11.51 5.64 6.59
C GLY A 48 10.11 6.02 7.10
N HIS A 49 10.09 6.90 8.09
CA HIS A 49 8.87 7.31 8.79
C HIS A 49 8.17 8.46 8.07
N ALA A 50 8.90 9.52 7.70
CA ALA A 50 8.33 10.69 7.06
C ALA A 50 8.01 10.43 5.57
N PRO A 51 6.91 11.00 5.03
CA PRO A 51 6.68 11.02 3.60
C PRO A 51 7.79 11.81 2.87
N PRO A 52 8.08 11.49 1.59
CA PRO A 52 9.21 12.06 0.83
C PRO A 52 9.23 13.59 0.75
N ASP A 53 8.08 14.24 0.82
CA ASP A 53 7.90 15.66 1.14
C ASP A 53 6.69 15.76 2.10
N PRO A 54 6.81 16.47 3.23
CA PRO A 54 5.71 16.68 4.17
C PRO A 54 4.58 17.58 3.64
N ASP A 55 4.62 18.07 2.40
CA ASP A 55 3.44 18.67 1.77
C ASP A 55 2.80 17.69 0.76
N PRO A 56 1.58 17.16 1.04
CA PRO A 56 0.91 16.22 0.13
C PRO A 56 0.46 16.87 -1.17
N ALA A 57 0.33 18.20 -1.23
CA ALA A 57 0.09 18.96 -2.46
C ALA A 57 1.38 19.11 -3.29
N HIS A 58 2.55 18.94 -2.67
CA HIS A 58 3.86 18.86 -3.32
C HIS A 58 4.38 17.44 -3.42
N PHE A 59 3.50 16.45 -3.61
CA PHE A 59 3.96 15.09 -3.91
C PHE A 59 4.95 15.13 -5.08
N GLU A 60 6.25 14.95 -4.77
CA GLU A 60 7.38 15.14 -5.68
C GLU A 60 7.15 14.37 -6.99
N HIS A 61 6.44 13.26 -6.94
CA HIS A 61 6.23 12.41 -8.11
C HIS A 61 5.10 12.87 -9.02
N LEU A 62 4.16 13.72 -8.55
CA LEU A 62 3.27 14.44 -9.47
C LEU A 62 4.06 15.42 -10.33
N SER A 63 5.17 15.97 -9.82
CA SER A 63 6.02 16.86 -10.60
C SER A 63 6.67 16.15 -11.79
N PHE A 64 6.91 14.83 -11.68
CA PHE A 64 7.46 14.00 -12.76
C PHE A 64 6.45 13.70 -13.86
N PHE A 65 5.14 13.82 -13.62
CA PHE A 65 4.14 13.56 -14.65
C PHE A 65 3.76 14.84 -15.39
N CYS A 66 3.52 14.71 -16.70
CA CYS A 66 2.95 15.75 -17.54
C CYS A 66 1.58 16.16 -17.02
N VAL A 67 1.10 17.35 -17.38
CA VAL A 67 -0.22 17.85 -16.97
C VAL A 67 -1.35 17.04 -17.64
N ASP A 68 -1.08 16.44 -18.80
CA ASP A 68 -2.00 15.64 -19.62
C ASP A 68 -2.79 14.57 -18.86
N SER A 69 -3.98 14.22 -19.37
CA SER A 69 -4.82 13.19 -18.78
C SER A 69 -4.15 11.80 -18.75
N HIS A 70 -3.30 11.50 -19.74
CA HIS A 70 -2.57 10.23 -19.77
C HIS A 70 -1.33 10.28 -18.86
N LEU A 71 -1.06 9.16 -18.19
CA LEU A 71 0.14 9.01 -17.41
C LEU A 71 1.38 9.05 -18.33
N ARG A 72 2.16 10.12 -18.24
CA ARG A 72 3.39 10.32 -19.03
C ARG A 72 4.40 11.13 -18.22
N LEU A 73 5.65 10.70 -18.22
CA LEU A 73 6.74 11.37 -17.52
C LEU A 73 7.22 12.61 -18.29
N LYS A 74 7.63 13.67 -17.59
CA LYS A 74 8.29 14.85 -18.17
C LYS A 74 9.72 14.52 -18.58
N GLY A 75 10.21 15.18 -19.63
CA GLY A 75 11.57 15.04 -20.15
C GLY A 75 11.96 13.58 -20.45
N ASP A 76 13.09 13.15 -19.90
CA ASP A 76 13.66 11.81 -20.10
C ASP A 76 13.30 10.77 -19.02
N GLY A 77 12.45 11.14 -18.06
CA GLY A 77 11.94 10.26 -17.02
C GLY A 77 12.45 10.55 -15.61
N ILE A 78 12.57 9.52 -14.78
CA ILE A 78 12.66 9.67 -13.31
C ILE A 78 14.11 9.77 -12.84
N GLY A 79 14.68 10.97 -12.94
CA GLY A 79 15.98 11.33 -12.37
C GLY A 79 17.19 11.12 -13.26
N THR A 80 18.36 11.55 -12.76
CA THR A 80 19.56 11.83 -13.57
C THR A 80 20.55 10.67 -13.63
N SER A 81 20.59 9.79 -12.62
CA SER A 81 21.51 8.64 -12.56
C SER A 81 20.79 7.31 -12.78
N LEU A 82 21.53 6.28 -13.22
CA LEU A 82 20.97 4.94 -13.43
C LEU A 82 20.44 4.32 -12.12
N ALA A 83 21.22 4.39 -11.04
CA ALA A 83 20.84 3.83 -9.74
C ALA A 83 19.56 4.50 -9.19
N PHE A 84 19.46 5.83 -9.32
CA PHE A 84 18.28 6.57 -8.90
C PHE A 84 17.05 6.18 -9.74
N ARG A 85 17.20 6.08 -11.06
CA ARG A 85 16.15 5.61 -11.97
C ARG A 85 15.65 4.22 -11.60
N ILE A 86 16.55 3.29 -11.29
CA ILE A 86 16.20 1.92 -10.88
C ILE A 86 15.43 1.96 -9.56
N SER A 87 15.94 2.64 -8.53
CA SER A 87 15.28 2.72 -7.23
C SER A 87 13.88 3.31 -7.34
N ARG A 88 13.72 4.47 -7.98
CA ARG A 88 12.40 5.11 -8.11
C ARG A 88 11.44 4.31 -8.98
N SER A 89 11.94 3.61 -9.98
CA SER A 89 11.11 2.69 -10.78
C SER A 89 10.63 1.52 -9.93
N ASN A 90 11.47 0.94 -9.07
CA ASN A 90 11.04 -0.13 -8.16
C ASN A 90 9.94 0.36 -7.21
N ASP A 91 10.14 1.49 -6.53
CA ASP A 91 9.16 2.07 -5.61
C ASP A 91 7.82 2.38 -6.30
N LEU A 92 7.85 2.93 -7.52
CA LEU A 92 6.63 3.16 -8.31
C LEU A 92 5.98 1.85 -8.75
N GLY A 93 6.76 0.84 -9.14
CA GLY A 93 6.24 -0.48 -9.48
C GLY A 93 5.47 -1.08 -8.31
N GLN A 94 6.04 -1.00 -7.12
CA GLN A 94 5.43 -1.41 -5.85
C GLN A 94 4.13 -0.65 -5.58
N ALA A 95 4.15 0.67 -5.70
CA ALA A 95 2.96 1.51 -5.55
C ALA A 95 1.85 1.13 -6.54
N PHE A 96 2.16 0.96 -7.83
CA PHE A 96 1.20 0.54 -8.85
C PHE A 96 0.67 -0.87 -8.60
N CYS A 97 1.51 -1.79 -8.14
CA CYS A 97 1.09 -3.14 -7.77
C CYS A 97 0.09 -3.11 -6.62
N ARG A 98 0.45 -2.48 -5.50
CA ARG A 98 -0.43 -2.31 -4.34
C ARG A 98 -1.73 -1.62 -4.73
N TRP A 99 -1.66 -0.50 -5.45
CA TRP A 99 -2.82 0.24 -5.94
C TRP A 99 -3.73 -0.60 -6.85
N PHE A 100 -3.18 -1.35 -7.80
CA PHE A 100 -3.97 -2.14 -8.74
C PHE A 100 -4.70 -3.29 -8.01
N LEU A 101 -3.97 -4.03 -7.16
CA LEU A 101 -4.51 -5.15 -6.40
C LEU A 101 -5.56 -4.67 -5.39
N TYR A 102 -5.30 -3.54 -4.74
CA TYR A 102 -6.27 -2.87 -3.87
C TYR A 102 -7.51 -2.44 -4.64
N THR A 103 -7.37 -1.62 -5.68
CA THR A 103 -8.50 -0.96 -6.33
C THR A 103 -9.36 -1.96 -7.11
N HIS A 104 -8.73 -2.96 -7.73
CA HIS A 104 -9.42 -3.80 -8.70
C HIS A 104 -9.67 -5.24 -8.23
N LEU A 105 -8.91 -5.72 -7.24
CA LEU A 105 -9.02 -7.10 -6.73
C LEU A 105 -9.38 -7.19 -5.24
N ASN A 106 -9.66 -6.06 -4.58
CA ASN A 106 -9.99 -5.96 -3.16
C ASN A 106 -8.90 -6.45 -2.18
N ILE A 107 -7.67 -6.67 -2.66
CA ILE A 107 -6.55 -7.11 -1.84
C ILE A 107 -6.06 -5.93 -1.00
N THR A 108 -6.20 -6.02 0.32
CA THR A 108 -6.01 -4.85 1.21
C THR A 108 -4.68 -4.90 1.96
N TYR A 109 -4.21 -6.10 2.33
CA TYR A 109 -3.05 -6.27 3.18
C TYR A 109 -1.85 -6.79 2.40
N PHE A 110 -0.67 -6.22 2.64
CA PHE A 110 0.55 -6.49 1.91
C PHE A 110 1.71 -6.69 2.89
N ALA A 111 2.25 -7.90 2.92
CA ALA A 111 3.47 -8.21 3.64
C ALA A 111 4.60 -8.45 2.64
N HIS A 112 5.75 -7.81 2.85
CA HIS A 112 6.91 -8.06 2.00
C HIS A 112 7.39 -9.50 2.15
N MET A 113 7.62 -10.18 1.03
CA MET A 113 7.99 -11.60 1.02
C MET A 113 9.24 -11.89 1.87
N HIS A 114 10.23 -11.01 1.85
CA HIS A 114 11.47 -11.19 2.61
C HIS A 114 11.27 -11.22 4.14
N THR A 115 10.17 -10.68 4.67
CA THR A 115 9.85 -10.73 6.11
C THR A 115 9.18 -12.05 6.50
N LEU A 116 8.72 -12.85 5.52
CA LEU A 116 7.99 -14.09 5.71
C LEU A 116 8.81 -15.34 5.34
N LEU A 117 9.74 -15.20 4.41
CA LEU A 117 10.57 -16.32 3.94
C LEU A 117 11.37 -16.95 5.07
N ASP A 118 11.39 -18.28 5.06
CA ASP A 118 12.25 -19.13 5.89
C ASP A 118 12.07 -18.88 7.40
N LYS A 119 10.89 -18.37 7.80
CA LYS A 119 10.48 -18.25 9.21
C LYS A 119 10.13 -19.62 9.81
N PRO A 120 10.22 -19.77 11.15
CA PRO A 120 9.82 -21.00 11.82
C PRO A 120 8.37 -21.41 11.52
N VAL A 121 8.10 -22.73 11.57
CA VAL A 121 6.75 -23.30 11.39
C VAL A 121 5.73 -22.71 12.36
N THR A 122 6.19 -22.39 13.57
CA THR A 122 5.39 -21.82 14.65
C THR A 122 4.84 -20.44 14.31
N THR A 123 5.52 -19.68 13.42
CA THR A 123 5.08 -18.37 12.97
C THR A 123 3.76 -18.45 12.21
N PHE A 124 3.50 -19.55 11.47
CA PHE A 124 2.32 -19.66 10.60
C PHE A 124 1.39 -20.81 11.00
N SER A 125 1.30 -21.11 12.29
CA SER A 125 0.44 -22.17 12.85
C SER A 125 0.55 -23.51 12.11
N GLY A 126 1.77 -23.91 11.73
CA GLY A 126 2.02 -25.14 10.98
C GLY A 126 2.41 -24.94 9.52
N HIS A 127 2.05 -23.83 8.89
CA HIS A 127 2.44 -23.56 7.51
C HIS A 127 3.94 -23.22 7.40
N ARG A 128 4.50 -23.42 6.21
CA ARG A 128 5.86 -22.97 5.86
C ARG A 128 5.88 -22.27 4.52
N ILE A 129 6.65 -21.19 4.45
CA ILE A 129 6.92 -20.46 3.22
C ILE A 129 8.43 -20.55 3.00
N GLU A 130 8.84 -21.25 1.95
CA GLU A 130 10.24 -21.60 1.73
C GLU A 130 10.70 -21.12 0.36
N ARG A 131 11.94 -20.62 0.31
CA ARG A 131 12.66 -20.41 -0.95
C ARG A 131 13.33 -21.71 -1.39
N ILE A 132 12.96 -22.21 -2.56
CA ILE A 132 13.49 -23.48 -3.10
C ILE A 132 14.53 -23.31 -4.21
N ALA A 133 14.74 -22.09 -4.71
CA ALA A 133 15.74 -21.82 -5.73
C ALA A 133 16.37 -20.42 -5.60
N LYS A 134 17.55 -20.24 -6.22
CA LYS A 134 18.27 -18.96 -6.24
C LYS A 134 17.60 -17.92 -7.14
N GLY A 135 17.85 -16.65 -6.83
CA GLY A 135 17.33 -15.48 -7.55
C GLY A 135 16.13 -14.84 -6.85
N ASP A 136 15.59 -13.77 -7.44
CA ASP A 136 14.49 -12.99 -6.86
C ASP A 136 13.22 -13.84 -6.63
N THR A 137 12.48 -13.50 -5.59
CA THR A 137 11.17 -14.06 -5.25
C THR A 137 10.09 -13.01 -5.51
N PRO A 138 8.79 -13.36 -5.49
CA PRO A 138 7.73 -12.36 -5.49
C PRO A 138 7.96 -11.29 -4.42
N ASP A 139 7.63 -10.04 -4.72
CA ASP A 139 7.80 -8.91 -3.80
C ASP A 139 6.92 -9.02 -2.52
N TYR A 140 5.70 -9.57 -2.65
CA TYR A 140 4.73 -9.62 -1.55
C TYR A 140 4.04 -10.97 -1.40
N PHE A 141 3.57 -11.19 -0.17
CA PHE A 141 2.46 -12.07 0.16
C PHE A 141 1.32 -11.18 0.67
N CYS A 142 0.18 -11.21 0.01
CA CYS A 142 -0.95 -10.32 0.22
C CYS A 142 -2.17 -11.09 0.74
N ALA A 143 -3.10 -10.36 1.35
CA ALA A 143 -4.38 -10.91 1.79
C ALA A 143 -5.55 -9.99 1.40
N GLU A 144 -6.61 -10.60 0.86
CA GLU A 144 -7.93 -9.98 0.72
C GLU A 144 -8.72 -10.14 2.02
N THR A 145 -8.68 -11.35 2.58
CA THR A 145 -9.24 -11.72 3.88
C THR A 145 -8.26 -12.64 4.60
N ARG A 146 -8.56 -13.00 5.85
CA ARG A 146 -7.77 -13.96 6.63
C ARG A 146 -7.57 -15.30 5.92
N THR A 147 -8.52 -15.75 5.11
CA THR A 147 -8.50 -17.05 4.41
C THR A 147 -8.14 -16.96 2.93
N ARG A 148 -8.02 -15.75 2.38
CA ARG A 148 -7.76 -15.53 0.95
C ARG A 148 -6.47 -14.75 0.76
N VAL A 149 -5.41 -15.51 0.48
CA VAL A 149 -4.04 -14.99 0.36
C VAL A 149 -3.47 -15.20 -1.04
N PHE A 150 -2.55 -14.32 -1.44
CA PHE A 150 -2.02 -14.24 -2.80
C PHE A 150 -0.54 -13.87 -2.81
N LEU A 151 0.21 -14.33 -3.80
CA LEU A 151 1.55 -13.82 -4.08
C LEU A 151 1.45 -12.62 -5.02
N ALA A 152 2.35 -11.64 -4.89
CA ALA A 152 2.41 -10.54 -5.86
C ALA A 152 3.83 -10.13 -6.21
N GLU A 153 4.02 -9.76 -7.47
CA GLU A 153 5.27 -9.24 -8.02
C GLU A 153 5.03 -7.89 -8.68
N ALA A 154 5.86 -6.92 -8.33
CA ALA A 154 5.76 -5.53 -8.76
C ALA A 154 6.91 -5.16 -9.70
N LYS A 155 6.58 -4.57 -10.85
CA LYS A 155 7.59 -4.10 -11.81
C LYS A 155 7.20 -2.75 -12.40
N CYS A 156 8.17 -1.86 -12.53
CA CYS A 156 8.01 -0.68 -13.35
C CYS A 156 9.32 -0.34 -14.04
N ARG A 157 9.24 0.12 -15.30
CA ARG A 157 10.40 0.47 -16.12
C ARG A 157 10.03 1.33 -17.33
N ARG A 158 11.02 1.87 -18.05
CA ARG A 158 10.82 2.61 -19.31
C ARG A 158 10.85 1.70 -20.54
N GLU A 159 11.62 0.62 -20.48
CA GLU A 159 11.80 -0.32 -21.58
C GLU A 159 10.49 -1.05 -21.93
N SER A 160 10.43 -1.59 -23.16
CA SER A 160 9.24 -2.27 -23.65
C SER A 160 8.87 -3.49 -22.80
N VAL A 161 7.58 -3.62 -22.51
CA VAL A 161 7.00 -4.74 -21.75
C VAL A 161 5.95 -5.41 -22.61
N SER A 162 5.97 -6.74 -22.65
CA SER A 162 4.89 -7.55 -23.20
C SER A 162 4.88 -8.92 -22.53
N PHE A 163 3.72 -9.57 -22.47
CA PHE A 163 3.59 -10.90 -21.89
C PHE A 163 4.50 -11.95 -22.57
N LYS A 164 4.92 -11.72 -23.81
CA LYS A 164 5.74 -12.67 -24.58
C LYS A 164 7.25 -12.40 -24.45
N ASN A 165 7.67 -11.27 -23.86
CA ASN A 165 9.09 -10.94 -23.81
C ASN A 165 9.84 -11.71 -22.70
N ALA A 166 11.15 -11.80 -22.85
CA ALA A 166 12.02 -12.56 -21.95
C ALA A 166 11.94 -12.08 -20.49
N ALA A 167 11.78 -10.76 -20.29
CA ALA A 167 11.68 -10.19 -18.95
C ALA A 167 10.38 -10.60 -18.25
N PHE A 168 9.24 -10.61 -18.94
CA PHE A 168 7.99 -11.07 -18.33
C PHE A 168 8.06 -12.56 -17.98
N SER A 169 8.69 -13.36 -18.85
CA SER A 169 8.96 -14.76 -18.56
C SER A 169 9.89 -14.96 -17.35
N SER A 170 10.89 -14.09 -17.13
CA SER A 170 11.73 -14.18 -15.94
C SER A 170 10.97 -13.83 -14.66
N TRP A 171 9.99 -12.92 -14.73
CA TRP A 171 9.13 -12.60 -13.58
C TRP A 171 8.19 -13.76 -13.22
N ARG A 172 7.59 -14.43 -14.22
CA ARG A 172 6.80 -15.66 -13.97
C ARG A 172 7.60 -16.71 -13.21
N LYS A 173 8.87 -16.90 -13.58
CA LYS A 173 9.77 -17.84 -12.92
C LYS A 173 10.03 -17.53 -11.45
N GLN A 174 9.82 -16.30 -10.97
CA GLN A 174 9.99 -15.99 -9.54
C GLN A 174 8.97 -16.75 -8.68
N PHE A 175 7.74 -16.95 -9.18
CA PHE A 175 6.68 -17.69 -8.46
C PHE A 175 7.03 -19.17 -8.29
N GLU A 176 7.85 -19.74 -9.18
CA GLU A 176 8.34 -21.12 -9.08
C GLU A 176 9.40 -21.29 -7.98
N ARG A 177 9.97 -20.19 -7.46
CA ARG A 177 11.06 -20.23 -6.48
C ARG A 177 10.57 -20.21 -5.03
N VAL A 178 9.28 -19.99 -4.82
CA VAL A 178 8.65 -19.98 -3.50
C VAL A 178 7.61 -21.08 -3.44
N VAL A 179 7.67 -21.88 -2.39
CA VAL A 179 6.65 -22.90 -2.10
C VAL A 179 5.97 -22.60 -0.78
N VAL A 180 4.67 -22.90 -0.73
CA VAL A 180 3.88 -22.87 0.49
C VAL A 180 3.53 -24.30 0.86
N LYS A 181 3.81 -24.69 2.10
CA LYS A 181 3.46 -25.99 2.66
C LYS A 181 2.45 -25.81 3.77
N ASP A 182 1.49 -26.72 3.85
CA ASP A 182 0.54 -26.77 4.98
C ASP A 182 1.16 -27.40 6.24
N GLY A 183 0.39 -27.47 7.32
CA GLY A 183 0.78 -28.10 8.59
C GLY A 183 1.17 -29.58 8.50
N THR A 184 0.81 -30.25 7.41
CA THR A 184 1.17 -31.65 7.13
C THR A 184 2.41 -31.78 6.23
N GLY A 185 2.99 -30.66 5.80
CA GLY A 185 4.13 -30.59 4.90
C GLY A 185 3.79 -30.72 3.41
N ASN A 186 2.51 -30.77 3.05
CA ASN A 186 2.08 -30.90 1.66
C ASN A 186 2.18 -29.56 0.91
N LEU A 187 2.66 -29.60 -0.33
CA LEU A 187 2.76 -28.43 -1.19
C LEU A 187 1.38 -27.91 -1.60
N ARG A 188 1.15 -26.61 -1.37
CA ARG A 188 -0.07 -25.89 -1.71
C ARG A 188 0.23 -24.81 -2.74
N SER A 189 -0.59 -24.80 -3.78
CA SER A 189 -0.55 -23.75 -4.80
C SER A 189 -1.26 -22.51 -4.27
N VAL A 190 -0.61 -21.36 -4.47
CA VAL A 190 -1.12 -20.04 -4.10
C VAL A 190 -1.22 -19.20 -5.37
N LYS A 191 -2.35 -18.53 -5.53
CA LYS A 191 -2.58 -17.65 -6.67
C LYS A 191 -1.63 -16.46 -6.61
N GLY A 192 -1.05 -16.12 -7.76
CA GLY A 192 -0.11 -15.02 -7.92
C GLY A 192 -0.68 -13.88 -8.75
N HIS A 193 -0.05 -12.71 -8.64
CA HIS A 193 -0.30 -11.54 -9.48
C HIS A 193 1.01 -10.85 -9.87
N ILE A 194 1.27 -10.69 -11.16
CA ILE A 194 2.33 -9.82 -11.66
C ILE A 194 1.67 -8.53 -12.12
N VAL A 195 2.06 -7.40 -11.54
CA VAL A 195 1.67 -6.06 -12.01
C VAL A 195 2.92 -5.35 -12.52
N ALA A 196 2.98 -5.15 -13.83
CA ALA A 196 4.10 -4.54 -14.51
C ALA A 196 3.70 -3.27 -15.25
N VAL A 197 4.37 -2.16 -14.97
CA VAL A 197 4.10 -0.86 -15.59
C VAL A 197 5.23 -0.45 -16.52
N ARG A 198 4.89 -0.10 -17.75
CA ARG A 198 5.75 0.65 -18.65
C ARG A 198 5.40 2.13 -18.55
N LEU A 199 6.36 2.98 -18.22
CA LEU A 199 6.18 4.44 -18.23
C LEU A 199 6.74 5.05 -19.51
N ALA A 200 5.87 5.72 -20.27
CA ALA A 200 6.27 6.59 -21.36
C ALA A 200 6.69 7.97 -20.83
N ALA A 201 7.58 8.65 -21.54
CA ALA A 201 8.04 10.01 -21.27
C ALA A 201 7.81 10.93 -22.48
N GLU A 202 8.01 12.23 -22.30
CA GLU A 202 7.91 13.22 -23.39
C GLU A 202 8.92 12.97 -24.51
N SER A 203 10.12 12.47 -24.18
CA SER A 203 11.10 12.08 -25.20
C SER A 203 10.71 10.83 -26.00
N ASP A 204 9.68 10.09 -25.57
CA ASP A 204 9.09 9.03 -26.38
C ASP A 204 8.09 9.60 -27.40
N GLY A 205 8.12 9.08 -28.63
CA GLY A 205 7.18 9.49 -29.67
C GLY A 205 5.71 9.37 -29.23
N ALA A 206 4.83 10.21 -29.78
CA ALA A 206 3.42 10.32 -29.36
C ALA A 206 2.62 9.01 -29.38
N ARG A 207 3.04 8.02 -30.18
CA ARG A 207 2.42 6.69 -30.25
C ARG A 207 2.74 5.79 -29.05
N VAL A 208 3.76 6.14 -28.27
CA VAL A 208 4.21 5.37 -27.10
C VAL A 208 3.47 5.87 -25.87
N GLN A 209 2.64 5.00 -25.28
CA GLN A 209 1.84 5.32 -24.10
C GLN A 209 2.26 4.45 -22.91
N SER A 210 2.11 5.00 -21.71
CA SER A 210 2.28 4.23 -20.48
C SER A 210 1.21 3.15 -20.41
N LYS A 211 1.62 1.96 -19.97
CA LYS A 211 0.77 0.78 -19.99
C LYS A 211 1.03 -0.13 -18.79
N LEU A 212 -0.04 -0.54 -18.13
CA LEU A 212 -0.07 -1.55 -17.07
C LEU A 212 -0.38 -2.92 -17.69
N PHE A 213 0.43 -3.91 -17.33
CA PHE A 213 0.28 -5.30 -17.69
C PHE A 213 0.03 -6.09 -16.41
N ALA A 214 -1.11 -6.77 -16.33
CA ALA A 214 -1.41 -7.66 -15.22
C ALA A 214 -1.53 -9.10 -15.72
N GLU A 215 -0.86 -10.03 -15.04
CA GLU A 215 -1.03 -11.48 -15.23
C GLU A 215 -1.22 -12.17 -13.87
N ASP A 216 -2.00 -13.24 -13.82
CA ASP A 216 -2.19 -14.07 -12.62
C ASP A 216 -1.52 -15.45 -12.74
N PRO A 217 -0.19 -15.56 -12.48
CA PRO A 217 0.49 -16.85 -12.41
C PRO A 217 0.07 -17.66 -11.17
N MET A 218 0.54 -18.91 -11.08
CA MET A 218 0.35 -19.77 -9.91
C MET A 218 1.71 -20.21 -9.36
N SER A 219 1.82 -20.35 -8.03
CA SER A 219 2.97 -21.02 -7.42
C SER A 219 2.89 -22.56 -7.55
N PRO A 220 4.00 -23.29 -7.35
CA PRO A 220 4.00 -24.74 -7.39
C PRO A 220 3.03 -25.37 -6.37
N GLY A 221 2.43 -26.50 -6.75
CA GLY A 221 1.49 -27.26 -5.94
C GLY A 221 0.31 -27.75 -6.79
N ASN A 222 -0.19 -28.94 -6.50
CA ASN A 222 -1.32 -29.52 -7.25
C ASN A 222 -2.67 -29.24 -6.60
N ILE A 223 -2.67 -28.83 -5.32
CA ILE A 223 -3.87 -28.54 -4.55
C ILE A 223 -3.77 -27.09 -4.11
N MET A 224 -4.87 -26.34 -4.29
CA MET A 224 -4.96 -24.97 -3.79
C MET A 224 -4.76 -24.94 -2.27
N LEU A 225 -4.17 -23.85 -1.78
CA LEU A 225 -4.18 -23.53 -0.36
C LEU A 225 -5.65 -23.45 0.11
N GLY A 226 -5.95 -24.16 1.20
CA GLY A 226 -7.29 -24.17 1.78
C GLY A 226 -7.63 -22.87 2.51
N GLU A 227 -8.83 -22.81 3.08
CA GLU A 227 -9.33 -21.65 3.84
C GLU A 227 -8.77 -21.61 5.26
N ASP A 228 -7.45 -21.62 5.41
CA ASP A 228 -6.80 -21.45 6.72
C ASP A 228 -6.51 -19.96 6.97
N SER A 229 -6.91 -19.47 8.15
CA SER A 229 -6.71 -18.08 8.55
C SER A 229 -5.29 -17.72 8.99
N SER A 230 -4.48 -18.70 9.37
CA SER A 230 -3.16 -18.48 9.99
C SER A 230 -2.19 -17.71 9.11
N LEU A 231 -2.14 -18.00 7.81
CA LEU A 231 -1.29 -17.26 6.87
C LEU A 231 -1.79 -15.83 6.67
N GLY A 232 -3.10 -15.64 6.52
CA GLY A 232 -3.68 -14.31 6.39
C GLY A 232 -3.49 -13.46 7.64
N ASP A 233 -3.55 -14.06 8.83
CA ASP A 233 -3.34 -13.37 10.10
C ASP A 233 -1.95 -12.75 10.18
N VAL A 234 -0.92 -13.54 9.84
CA VAL A 234 0.46 -13.04 9.81
C VAL A 234 0.62 -11.94 8.75
N ILE A 235 0.03 -12.10 7.57
CA ILE A 235 0.11 -11.08 6.51
C ILE A 235 -0.53 -9.76 6.98
N ILE A 236 -1.69 -9.82 7.62
CA ILE A 236 -2.39 -8.65 8.16
C ILE A 236 -1.53 -7.99 9.25
N MET A 237 -0.97 -8.76 10.17
CA MET A 237 -0.08 -8.24 11.22
C MET A 237 1.16 -7.55 10.64
N ARG A 238 1.85 -8.19 9.68
CA ARG A 238 3.03 -7.59 9.03
C ARG A 238 2.69 -6.33 8.22
N HIS A 239 1.52 -6.28 7.59
CA HIS A 239 1.03 -5.06 6.93
C HIS A 239 0.88 -3.90 7.92
N TYR A 240 0.25 -4.15 9.08
CA TYR A 240 0.08 -3.11 10.10
C TYR A 240 1.34 -2.79 10.89
N ALA A 241 2.32 -3.69 10.94
CA ALA A 241 3.62 -3.40 11.54
C ALA A 241 4.32 -2.22 10.84
N GLU A 242 4.31 -2.18 9.50
CA GLU A 242 4.88 -1.08 8.72
C GLU A 242 4.11 0.23 8.93
N ILE A 243 2.78 0.17 9.00
CA ILE A 243 1.93 1.33 9.26
C ILE A 243 2.19 1.90 10.66
N THR A 244 2.22 1.06 11.69
CA THR A 244 2.46 1.49 13.07
C THR A 244 3.89 1.98 13.29
N ALA A 245 4.86 1.46 12.54
CA ALA A 245 6.20 2.03 12.48
C ALA A 245 6.14 3.48 11.96
N LYS A 246 5.38 3.76 10.90
CA LYS A 246 5.15 5.13 10.38
C LYS A 246 4.36 6.04 11.33
N LEU A 247 3.68 5.50 12.33
CA LEU A 247 3.06 6.27 13.42
C LEU A 247 4.01 6.52 14.60
N SER A 248 5.29 6.14 14.47
CA SER A 248 6.26 6.19 15.58
C SER A 248 5.80 5.40 16.81
N GLN A 249 5.19 4.23 16.59
CA GLN A 249 4.77 3.29 17.64
C GLN A 249 5.69 2.06 17.63
N PRO A 250 6.96 2.17 18.08
CA PRO A 250 7.98 1.13 17.85
C PRO A 250 7.66 -0.18 18.56
N ILE A 251 7.10 -0.14 19.78
CA ILE A 251 6.76 -1.37 20.51
C ILE A 251 5.61 -2.10 19.82
N LEU A 252 4.58 -1.35 19.40
CA LEU A 252 3.44 -1.90 18.66
C LEU A 252 3.89 -2.50 17.32
N ALA A 253 4.71 -1.76 16.57
CA ALA A 253 5.27 -2.21 15.31
C ALA A 253 6.11 -3.49 15.47
N ALA A 254 6.97 -3.54 16.50
CA ALA A 254 7.78 -4.71 16.79
C ALA A 254 6.94 -5.93 17.18
N ALA A 255 5.88 -5.75 17.98
CA ALA A 255 4.97 -6.82 18.35
C ALA A 255 4.22 -7.39 17.14
N LEU A 256 3.72 -6.51 16.27
CA LEU A 256 3.04 -6.90 15.02
C LEU A 256 3.99 -7.50 13.98
N ALA A 257 5.28 -7.12 13.99
CA ALA A 257 6.33 -7.67 13.12
C ALA A 257 6.96 -8.95 13.68
N GLY A 258 6.82 -9.21 14.97
CA GLY A 258 7.39 -10.33 15.69
C GLY A 258 6.39 -11.43 15.98
N ASP A 259 6.88 -12.44 16.69
CA ASP A 259 6.09 -13.58 17.18
C ASP A 259 6.01 -13.51 18.72
N PHE A 260 5.80 -12.30 19.26
CA PHE A 260 5.71 -12.06 20.70
C PHE A 260 4.53 -11.13 21.03
N THR A 261 4.02 -11.27 22.25
CA THR A 261 2.96 -10.41 22.78
C THR A 261 3.50 -9.37 23.75
N VAL A 262 2.74 -8.30 23.90
CA VAL A 262 3.04 -7.16 24.78
C VAL A 262 2.22 -7.28 26.07
N PRO A 263 2.84 -7.16 27.26
CA PRO A 263 2.11 -7.15 28.54
C PRO A 263 1.16 -5.94 28.68
N GLU A 264 0.12 -6.08 29.51
CA GLU A 264 -0.88 -5.01 29.72
C GLU A 264 -0.28 -3.74 30.36
N GLU A 265 0.83 -3.87 31.09
CA GLU A 265 1.54 -2.76 31.71
C GLU A 265 2.19 -1.83 30.68
N ILE A 266 2.47 -2.33 29.47
CA ILE A 266 2.99 -1.51 28.38
C ILE A 266 1.82 -0.78 27.71
N GLN A 267 1.91 0.54 27.83
CA GLN A 267 0.92 1.48 27.34
C GLN A 267 1.33 2.00 25.95
N PHE A 268 0.34 2.25 25.09
CA PHE A 268 0.57 2.85 23.77
C PHE A 268 0.02 4.29 23.74
N PRO A 269 0.81 5.30 24.14
CA PRO A 269 0.38 6.69 24.06
C PRO A 269 0.34 7.16 22.61
N ALA A 270 -0.77 7.75 22.19
CA ALA A 270 -0.94 8.26 20.84
C ALA A 270 -1.90 9.44 20.79
N PHE A 271 -1.65 10.39 19.87
CA PHE A 271 -2.49 11.56 19.71
C PHE A 271 -3.69 11.24 18.81
N VAL A 272 -4.89 11.62 19.25
CA VAL A 272 -6.11 11.45 18.49
C VAL A 272 -6.46 12.75 17.77
N TRP A 273 -6.85 12.59 16.51
CA TRP A 273 -7.23 13.65 15.59
C TRP A 273 -8.62 13.37 15.03
N GLU A 274 -9.36 14.41 14.73
CA GLU A 274 -10.67 14.32 14.10
C GLU A 274 -10.62 14.94 12.70
N PHE A 275 -11.14 14.22 11.72
CA PHE A 275 -11.27 14.72 10.35
C PHE A 275 -12.45 15.71 10.27
N ARG A 276 -12.24 16.86 9.63
CA ARG A 276 -13.17 18.00 9.70
C ARG A 276 -14.11 18.15 8.49
N PHE A 277 -13.88 17.43 7.40
CA PHE A 277 -14.51 17.72 6.11
C PHE A 277 -15.23 16.52 5.48
N GLY A 278 -16.24 16.81 4.66
CA GLY A 278 -16.87 15.84 3.76
C GLY A 278 -17.44 14.61 4.47
N PRO A 279 -17.43 13.43 3.82
CA PRO A 279 -18.05 12.20 4.33
C PRO A 279 -17.34 11.60 5.55
N LEU A 280 -16.17 12.13 5.92
CA LEU A 280 -15.38 11.70 7.07
C LEU A 280 -15.47 12.67 8.26
N ALA A 281 -16.26 13.75 8.15
CA ALA A 281 -16.41 14.72 9.23
C ALA A 281 -16.79 14.02 10.56
N GLY A 282 -16.03 14.32 11.62
CA GLY A 282 -16.20 13.72 12.95
C GLY A 282 -15.51 12.35 13.13
N LYS A 283 -14.96 11.75 12.08
CA LYS A 283 -14.24 10.47 12.19
C LYS A 283 -12.88 10.68 12.86
N ARG A 284 -12.53 9.79 13.79
CA ARG A 284 -11.32 9.89 14.60
C ARG A 284 -10.21 8.98 14.09
N PHE A 285 -8.99 9.49 14.18
CA PHE A 285 -7.77 8.84 13.72
C PHE A 285 -6.68 9.00 14.78
N VAL A 286 -5.87 7.97 14.95
CA VAL A 286 -4.61 8.04 15.70
C VAL A 286 -3.50 8.36 14.71
N GLY A 287 -2.74 9.42 14.97
CA GLY A 287 -1.71 9.85 14.03
C GLY A 287 -0.97 11.10 14.44
N GLY A 288 -0.31 11.70 13.45
CA GLY A 288 0.53 12.87 13.64
C GLY A 288 0.83 13.58 12.34
N ILE A 289 1.57 14.68 12.47
CA ILE A 289 1.96 15.51 11.33
C ILE A 289 3.44 15.37 11.02
N TYR A 290 3.75 15.41 9.73
CA TYR A 290 5.09 15.61 9.21
C TYR A 290 5.15 17.02 8.63
N ALA A 291 6.17 17.79 9.01
CA ALA A 291 6.42 19.16 8.55
C ALA A 291 7.89 19.29 8.14
N LYS A 292 8.23 20.30 7.31
CA LYS A 292 9.63 20.55 6.93
C LYS A 292 10.43 20.97 8.17
N GLU A 293 11.70 20.64 8.19
CA GLU A 293 12.58 20.99 9.31
C GLU A 293 12.54 22.51 9.56
N ARG A 294 12.33 22.93 10.81
CA ARG A 294 12.19 24.34 11.23
C ARG A 294 10.96 25.07 10.66
N GLN A 295 10.00 24.33 10.13
CA GLN A 295 8.76 24.83 9.56
C GLN A 295 7.55 24.15 10.21
N ASN A 296 7.57 24.02 11.54
CA ASN A 296 6.45 23.43 12.26
C ASN A 296 5.24 24.36 12.21
N PRO A 297 4.03 23.83 11.95
CA PRO A 297 2.82 24.64 11.99
C PRO A 297 2.54 25.09 13.42
N ASP A 298 2.08 26.33 13.56
CA ASP A 298 1.58 26.86 14.82
C ASP A 298 0.17 26.33 15.08
N PHE A 299 -0.06 25.78 16.28
CA PHE A 299 -1.38 25.36 16.71
C PHE A 299 -2.08 26.46 17.50
N VAL A 300 -3.39 26.59 17.27
CA VAL A 300 -4.28 27.44 18.07
C VAL A 300 -5.41 26.61 18.63
N GLU A 301 -5.78 26.91 19.87
CA GLU A 301 -6.95 26.33 20.49
C GLU A 301 -8.21 26.81 19.76
N ALA A 302 -9.10 25.88 19.48
CA ALA A 302 -10.41 26.09 18.88
C ALA A 302 -11.43 25.23 19.64
N GLU A 303 -12.72 25.45 19.39
CA GLU A 303 -13.76 24.64 20.02
C GLU A 303 -13.54 23.15 19.67
N GLY A 304 -13.34 22.33 20.72
CA GLY A 304 -13.15 20.89 20.61
C GLY A 304 -11.72 20.42 20.27
N GLY A 305 -10.69 21.29 20.31
CA GLY A 305 -9.29 20.85 20.19
C GLY A 305 -8.35 21.92 19.61
N TYR A 306 -7.28 21.48 18.95
CA TYR A 306 -6.29 22.35 18.34
C TYR A 306 -6.33 22.26 16.82
N VAL A 307 -6.23 23.40 16.15
CA VAL A 307 -6.16 23.48 14.68
C VAL A 307 -4.90 24.23 14.28
N ILE A 308 -4.42 23.97 13.06
CA ILE A 308 -3.30 24.71 12.50
C ILE A 308 -3.74 26.16 12.24
N ARG A 309 -2.95 27.12 12.70
CA ARG A 309 -3.17 28.55 12.50
C ARG A 309 -2.97 28.88 11.02
N THR A 310 -4.05 29.26 10.36
CA THR A 310 -4.00 29.84 9.02
C THR A 310 -3.98 31.37 9.12
N HIS A 311 -3.07 32.02 8.41
CA HIS A 311 -3.00 33.47 8.31
C HIS A 311 -3.47 33.89 6.90
N PRO A 312 -4.63 34.55 6.75
CA PRO A 312 -5.28 34.74 5.44
C PRO A 312 -4.46 35.60 4.47
N LEU A 313 -3.52 36.41 4.97
CA LEU A 313 -2.64 37.25 4.14
C LEU A 313 -1.26 36.64 3.87
N ARG A 314 -0.95 35.46 4.42
CA ARG A 314 0.33 34.78 4.20
C ARG A 314 0.13 33.59 3.27
N LEU A 315 0.87 33.59 2.16
CA LEU A 315 0.89 32.50 1.18
C LEU A 315 2.01 31.49 1.44
N ASP A 316 2.93 31.80 2.36
CA ASP A 316 4.16 31.05 2.66
C ASP A 316 4.06 30.25 3.97
N LEU A 317 2.83 29.96 4.43
CA LEU A 317 2.65 29.11 5.60
C LEU A 317 3.13 27.69 5.29
N PRO A 318 3.89 27.08 6.20
CA PRO A 318 4.44 25.76 5.93
C PRO A 318 3.33 24.72 5.93
N GLY A 319 3.18 24.04 4.79
CA GLY A 319 2.30 22.88 4.68
C GLY A 319 2.80 21.73 5.55
N ALA A 320 1.88 20.97 6.11
CA ALA A 320 2.16 19.73 6.83
C ALA A 320 1.26 18.60 6.35
N THR A 321 1.78 17.37 6.37
CA THR A 321 1.08 16.15 6.01
C THR A 321 0.63 15.48 7.29
N TYR A 322 -0.66 15.22 7.41
CA TYR A 322 -1.15 14.27 8.39
C TYR A 322 -1.04 12.85 7.85
N PHE A 323 -0.56 11.93 8.70
CA PHE A 323 -0.70 10.50 8.51
C PHE A 323 -1.28 9.86 9.78
N GLY A 324 -2.21 8.93 9.60
CA GLY A 324 -2.86 8.25 10.72
C GLY A 324 -3.57 6.96 10.32
N VAL A 325 -4.10 6.28 11.33
CA VAL A 325 -4.98 5.11 11.21
C VAL A 325 -6.26 5.40 11.98
N GLU A 326 -7.39 4.93 11.48
CA GLU A 326 -8.69 5.06 12.16
C GLU A 326 -8.62 4.54 13.61
N GLU A 327 -9.20 5.29 14.56
CA GLU A 327 -9.01 5.05 16.00
C GLU A 327 -9.46 3.65 16.44
N GLY A 328 -10.60 3.17 15.93
CA GLY A 328 -11.11 1.83 16.21
C GLY A 328 -10.16 0.74 15.75
N ILE A 329 -9.63 0.86 14.53
CA ILE A 329 -8.62 -0.06 14.01
C ILE A 329 -7.35 -0.01 14.87
N PHE A 330 -6.84 1.20 15.21
CA PHE A 330 -5.66 1.33 16.05
C PHE A 330 -5.84 0.66 17.42
N ARG A 331 -7.01 0.81 18.05
CA ARG A 331 -7.37 0.11 19.30
C ARG A 331 -7.36 -1.41 19.14
N THR A 332 -7.85 -1.93 18.03
CA THR A 332 -7.77 -3.37 17.76
C THR A 332 -6.31 -3.81 17.56
N LEU A 333 -5.47 -3.00 16.92
CA LEU A 333 -4.04 -3.32 16.77
C LEU A 333 -3.32 -3.46 18.11
N THR A 334 -3.64 -2.61 19.10
CA THR A 334 -3.06 -2.76 20.45
C THR A 334 -3.55 -4.04 21.14
N GLN A 335 -4.79 -4.46 20.90
CA GLN A 335 -5.29 -5.76 21.36
C GLN A 335 -4.59 -6.93 20.66
N VAL A 336 -4.33 -6.83 19.35
CA VAL A 336 -3.56 -7.83 18.60
C VAL A 336 -2.14 -7.94 19.13
N ALA A 337 -1.50 -6.83 19.49
CA ALA A 337 -0.18 -6.87 20.13
C ALA A 337 -0.20 -7.58 21.49
N ARG A 338 -1.32 -7.54 22.22
CA ARG A 338 -1.47 -8.20 23.54
C ARG A 338 -1.88 -9.68 23.42
N ALA A 339 -2.80 -10.00 22.52
CA ALA A 339 -3.42 -11.32 22.39
C ALA A 339 -2.86 -12.18 21.24
N GLY A 340 -2.07 -11.60 20.33
CA GLY A 340 -1.56 -12.28 19.15
C GLY A 340 -2.63 -12.54 18.08
N HIS A 341 -2.50 -13.66 17.37
CA HIS A 341 -3.28 -13.96 16.17
C HIS A 341 -4.80 -14.03 16.43
N SER A 342 -5.23 -14.39 17.64
CA SER A 342 -6.65 -14.56 17.97
C SER A 342 -7.47 -13.28 17.81
N ALA A 343 -6.85 -12.12 18.00
CA ALA A 343 -7.52 -10.82 17.89
C ALA A 343 -7.53 -10.23 16.47
N VAL A 344 -6.84 -10.86 15.50
CA VAL A 344 -6.80 -10.37 14.11
C VAL A 344 -8.18 -10.41 13.45
N ALA A 345 -9.03 -11.34 13.90
CA ALA A 345 -10.42 -11.47 13.47
C ALA A 345 -11.25 -10.18 13.65
N ASP A 346 -10.88 -9.36 14.65
CA ASP A 346 -11.63 -8.16 15.04
C ASP A 346 -11.19 -6.92 14.26
N ILE A 347 -10.13 -7.01 13.43
CA ILE A 347 -9.69 -5.90 12.59
C ILE A 347 -10.74 -5.68 11.51
N ARG A 348 -11.39 -4.52 11.56
CA ARG A 348 -12.38 -4.10 10.57
C ARG A 348 -11.70 -3.39 9.41
N THR A 349 -12.32 -3.46 8.25
CA THR A 349 -11.98 -2.60 7.11
C THR A 349 -12.93 -1.41 7.04
N LEU A 350 -12.42 -0.29 6.56
CA LEU A 350 -13.27 0.83 6.16
C LEU A 350 -13.93 0.52 4.81
N PRO A 351 -15.16 1.02 4.56
CA PRO A 351 -15.75 0.96 3.23
C PRO A 351 -14.96 1.85 2.26
N ASP A 352 -15.06 1.57 0.96
CA ASP A 352 -14.56 2.48 -0.07
C ASP A 352 -15.31 3.82 0.03
N LEU A 353 -14.55 4.90 0.12
CA LEU A 353 -15.11 6.24 0.30
C LEU A 353 -15.26 6.96 -1.06
N PRO A 354 -16.29 7.81 -1.22
CA PRO A 354 -16.35 8.68 -2.37
C PRO A 354 -15.20 9.68 -2.36
N PHE A 355 -14.91 10.27 -3.52
CA PHE A 355 -13.88 11.29 -3.66
C PHE A 355 -14.12 12.46 -2.69
N ILE A 356 -13.10 12.82 -1.91
CA ILE A 356 -13.14 13.92 -0.93
C ILE A 356 -12.37 15.13 -1.47
N TYR A 357 -11.07 14.94 -1.68
CA TYR A 357 -10.15 15.97 -2.16
C TYR A 357 -8.95 15.30 -2.85
N SER A 358 -8.36 15.96 -3.83
CA SER A 358 -7.27 15.38 -4.63
C SER A 358 -5.96 15.13 -3.90
N GLY A 359 -5.80 15.72 -2.71
CA GLY A 359 -4.64 15.51 -1.83
C GLY A 359 -4.95 14.65 -0.60
N VAL A 360 -6.16 14.09 -0.46
CA VAL A 360 -6.52 13.19 0.64
C VAL A 360 -6.73 11.79 0.10
N SER A 361 -6.18 10.78 0.77
CA SER A 361 -6.44 9.38 0.50
C SER A 361 -6.67 8.63 1.80
N VAL A 362 -7.74 7.84 1.84
CA VAL A 362 -8.05 6.88 2.91
C VAL A 362 -8.16 5.50 2.29
N LEU A 363 -7.53 4.51 2.91
CA LEU A 363 -7.55 3.12 2.45
C LEU A 363 -8.44 2.25 3.35
N ARG A 364 -8.84 1.08 2.84
CA ARG A 364 -9.70 0.10 3.55
C ARG A 364 -9.04 -0.46 4.80
N ASP A 365 -7.72 -0.45 4.89
CA ASP A 365 -6.99 -0.81 6.11
C ASP A 365 -7.09 0.26 7.22
N GLY A 366 -7.77 1.39 6.96
CA GLY A 366 -7.98 2.46 7.91
C GLY A 366 -6.91 3.54 7.89
N SER A 367 -5.83 3.39 7.11
CA SER A 367 -4.83 4.44 7.00
C SER A 367 -5.38 5.65 6.24
N VAL A 368 -4.91 6.84 6.62
CA VAL A 368 -5.24 8.11 5.95
C VAL A 368 -3.98 8.94 5.80
N ILE A 369 -3.87 9.61 4.65
CA ILE A 369 -2.86 10.64 4.39
C ILE A 369 -3.51 11.86 3.73
N GLY A 370 -3.10 13.06 4.13
CA GLY A 370 -3.58 14.30 3.52
C GLY A 370 -3.09 15.56 4.22
N PRO A 371 -3.55 16.75 3.80
CA PRO A 371 -3.11 18.02 4.38
C PRO A 371 -3.56 18.11 5.84
N ALA A 372 -2.66 18.53 6.73
CA ALA A 372 -2.93 18.56 8.16
C ALA A 372 -4.07 19.52 8.54
N ASP A 373 -4.37 20.53 7.72
CA ASP A 373 -5.51 21.44 7.91
C ASP A 373 -6.88 20.72 7.92
N PHE A 374 -6.93 19.51 7.37
CA PHE A 374 -8.15 18.68 7.36
C PHE A 374 -8.44 18.04 8.72
N PHE A 375 -7.50 18.12 9.66
CA PHE A 375 -7.54 17.43 10.94
C PHE A 375 -7.50 18.42 12.10
N ARG A 376 -8.33 18.16 13.12
CA ARG A 376 -8.30 18.83 14.41
C ARG A 376 -7.64 17.90 15.42
N ALA A 377 -6.58 18.35 16.08
CA ALA A 377 -5.95 17.59 17.15
C ALA A 377 -6.85 17.61 18.39
N ILE A 378 -7.25 16.46 18.90
CA ILE A 378 -8.18 16.35 20.04
C ILE A 378 -7.41 16.22 21.35
N GLY A 379 -6.43 15.31 21.40
CA GLY A 379 -5.64 15.11 22.61
C GLY A 379 -4.88 13.79 22.62
N LEU A 380 -4.02 13.65 23.63
CA LEU A 380 -3.28 12.42 23.90
C LEU A 380 -4.21 11.39 24.55
N VAL A 381 -4.23 10.17 24.00
CA VAL A 381 -4.95 9.01 24.57
C VAL A 381 -3.94 7.88 24.75
N THR A 382 -4.14 7.06 25.78
CA THR A 382 -3.32 5.88 26.05
C THR A 382 -4.14 4.63 25.83
N TYR A 383 -3.60 3.66 25.08
CA TYR A 383 -4.28 2.42 24.66
C TYR A 383 -3.68 1.16 25.29
#